data_AF-A0A0S7WEX0-F1
#
_entry.id   AF-A0A0S7WEX0-F1
#
_cell.length_a   1.000
_cell.length_b   1.000
_cell.length_c   1.000
_cell.angle_alpha   90.00
_cell.angle_beta   90.00
_cell.angle_gamma   90.00
#
_symmetry.space_group_name_H-M   'P 1'
#
loop_
_entity.id
_entity.type
_entity.pdbx_description
1 polymer ?
#
loop_
_entity_poly.entity_id
_entity_poly.type
_entity_poly.pdbx_seq_one_letter_code
_entity_poly.pdbx_strand_id
1 'polypeptide(L)'
;LARFLADKVPLGQVVKFDIPPPPANIFQVFTDSDRIDIPLDEVRPFVRPACDVCTDMTAEFADISVGSAEGVEGWNTLIIRSDAGKELVEAARAKGVIETAPLPEQNLAHLKEASLLKKQRGLKKIIETTGSDQDLLYLKLASEAVKGLLS
;
A
#
# COMPACT_ATOMS: atom_id res chain seq x y z
N LEU A 1 -11.38 -9.51 12.66
CA LEU A 1 -11.21 -10.07 11.31
C LEU A 1 -11.39 -11.59 11.26
N ALA A 2 -10.53 -12.41 11.88
CA ALA A 2 -10.62 -13.88 11.78
C ALA A 2 -12.01 -14.44 12.13
N ARG A 3 -12.61 -14.00 13.24
CA ARG A 3 -13.99 -14.39 13.61
C ARG A 3 -15.03 -13.97 12.57
N PHE A 4 -14.92 -12.76 12.04
CA PHE A 4 -15.81 -12.25 10.98
C PHE A 4 -15.69 -13.07 9.69
N LEU A 5 -14.47 -13.49 9.34
CA LEU A 5 -14.24 -14.32 8.16
C LEU A 5 -14.72 -15.76 8.37
N ALA A 6 -14.61 -16.32 9.58
CA ALA A 6 -15.06 -17.69 9.87
C ALA A 6 -16.55 -17.92 9.54
N ASP A 7 -17.37 -16.88 9.63
CA ASP A 7 -18.80 -16.94 9.30
C ASP A 7 -19.09 -16.87 7.78
N LYS A 8 -18.08 -16.53 6.96
CA LYS A 8 -18.22 -16.26 5.51
C LYS A 8 -17.35 -17.16 4.64
N VAL A 9 -16.23 -17.65 5.16
CA VAL A 9 -15.23 -18.41 4.39
C VAL A 9 -14.73 -19.61 5.19
N PRO A 10 -14.52 -20.77 4.54
CA PRO A 10 -13.90 -21.93 5.18
C PRO A 10 -12.40 -21.65 5.39
N LEU A 11 -12.05 -21.00 6.51
CA LEU A 11 -10.69 -20.48 6.77
C LEU A 11 -9.57 -21.52 6.59
N GLY A 12 -9.85 -22.80 6.86
CA GLY A 12 -8.87 -23.89 6.69
C GLY A 12 -8.55 -24.25 5.24
N GLN A 13 -9.31 -23.75 4.26
CA GLN A 13 -9.12 -24.00 2.83
C GLN A 13 -8.61 -22.76 2.08
N VAL A 14 -8.31 -21.67 2.78
CA VAL A 14 -7.88 -20.43 2.14
C VAL A 14 -6.42 -20.52 1.70
N VAL A 15 -6.18 -20.20 0.43
CA VAL A 15 -4.84 -20.27 -0.20
C VAL A 15 -4.27 -18.90 -0.56
N LYS A 16 -5.13 -17.89 -0.81
CA LYS A 16 -4.70 -16.53 -1.14
C LYS A 16 -5.74 -15.52 -0.69
N PHE A 17 -5.25 -14.33 -0.32
CA PHE A 17 -6.06 -13.12 -0.21
C PHE A 17 -5.59 -12.09 -1.22
N ASP A 18 -6.50 -11.24 -1.65
CA ASP A 18 -6.16 -10.10 -2.52
C ASP A 18 -7.06 -8.89 -2.23
N ILE A 19 -6.53 -7.70 -2.46
CA ILE A 19 -7.29 -6.44 -2.45
C ILE A 19 -6.98 -5.75 -3.77
N PRO A 20 -7.79 -6.00 -4.81
CA PRO A 20 -7.58 -5.39 -6.10
C PRO A 20 -7.63 -3.85 -6.02
N PRO A 21 -6.91 -3.15 -6.91
CA PRO A 21 -6.93 -1.70 -6.95
C PRO A 21 -8.34 -1.16 -7.22
N PRO A 22 -8.61 0.12 -6.88
CA PRO A 22 -9.84 0.79 -7.29
C PRO A 22 -10.11 0.65 -8.80
N PRO A 23 -11.37 0.55 -9.22
CA PRO A 23 -12.60 0.74 -8.45
C PRO A 23 -13.17 -0.54 -7.81
N ALA A 24 -12.43 -1.65 -7.78
CA ALA A 24 -12.99 -2.97 -7.41
C ALA A 24 -13.66 -3.01 -6.02
N ASN A 25 -13.08 -2.31 -5.03
CA ASN A 25 -13.61 -2.16 -3.65
C ASN A 25 -14.06 -3.48 -2.98
N ILE A 26 -13.32 -4.56 -3.24
CA ILE A 26 -13.55 -5.91 -2.69
C ILE A 26 -12.29 -6.44 -2.01
N PHE A 27 -12.48 -7.29 -1.02
CA PHE A 27 -11.50 -8.17 -0.44
C PHE A 27 -11.75 -9.58 -0.97
N GLN A 28 -10.81 -10.12 -1.74
CA GLN A 28 -10.94 -11.42 -2.38
C GLN A 28 -10.31 -12.49 -1.51
N VAL A 29 -11.05 -13.57 -1.27
CA VAL A 29 -10.59 -14.77 -0.58
C VAL A 29 -10.62 -15.93 -1.56
N PHE A 30 -9.45 -16.50 -1.84
CA PHE A 30 -9.32 -17.66 -2.72
C PHE A 30 -9.18 -18.91 -1.85
N THR A 31 -9.99 -19.92 -2.15
CA THR A 31 -9.85 -21.29 -1.63
C THR A 31 -9.29 -22.20 -2.70
N ASP A 32 -9.09 -23.48 -2.37
CA ASP A 32 -8.66 -24.50 -3.35
C ASP A 32 -9.62 -24.63 -4.55
N SER A 33 -10.90 -24.30 -4.38
CA SER A 33 -11.95 -24.49 -5.40
C SER A 33 -12.60 -23.20 -5.88
N ASP A 34 -12.62 -22.14 -5.06
CA ASP A 34 -13.51 -20.99 -5.27
C ASP A 34 -12.85 -19.66 -4.94
N ARG A 35 -13.50 -18.58 -5.39
CA ARG A 35 -13.20 -17.21 -5.00
C ARG A 35 -14.42 -16.59 -4.35
N ILE A 36 -14.23 -16.02 -3.16
CA ILE A 36 -15.27 -15.35 -2.39
C ILE A 36 -14.90 -13.87 -2.30
N ASP A 37 -15.71 -13.02 -2.90
CA ASP A 37 -15.53 -11.57 -2.89
C ASP A 37 -16.35 -10.96 -1.75
N ILE A 38 -15.68 -10.31 -0.79
CA ILE A 38 -16.30 -9.63 0.36
C ILE A 38 -16.20 -8.12 0.12
N PRO A 39 -17.28 -7.33 0.26
CA PRO A 39 -17.21 -5.88 0.18
C PRO A 39 -16.13 -5.33 1.12
N LEU A 40 -15.24 -4.48 0.59
CA LEU A 40 -14.10 -3.98 1.37
C LEU A 40 -14.56 -3.18 2.59
N ASP A 41 -15.72 -2.52 2.51
CA ASP A 41 -16.30 -1.75 3.60
C ASP A 41 -16.72 -2.61 4.80
N GLU A 42 -17.00 -3.91 4.62
CA GLU A 42 -17.20 -4.84 5.75
C GLU A 42 -15.89 -5.19 6.45
N VAL A 43 -14.75 -5.04 5.76
CA VAL A 43 -13.41 -5.37 6.28
C VAL A 43 -12.75 -4.15 6.93
N ARG A 44 -13.03 -2.94 6.43
CA ARG A 44 -12.46 -1.67 6.93
C ARG A 44 -12.56 -1.48 8.46
N PRO A 45 -13.65 -1.86 9.16
CA PRO A 45 -13.73 -1.74 10.63
C PRO A 45 -12.66 -2.52 11.40
N PHE A 46 -11.97 -3.48 10.75
CA PHE A 46 -10.90 -4.26 11.36
C PHE A 46 -9.49 -3.68 11.11
N VAL A 47 -9.36 -2.57 10.40
CA VAL A 47 -8.09 -1.86 10.22
C VAL A 47 -7.59 -1.37 11.58
N ARG A 48 -6.29 -1.50 11.85
CA ARG A 48 -5.70 -1.02 13.11
C ARG A 48 -5.73 0.51 13.13
N PRO A 49 -6.14 1.16 14.24
CA PRO A 49 -6.18 2.63 14.34
C PRO A 49 -4.84 3.31 14.04
N ALA A 50 -3.71 2.66 14.35
CA ALA A 50 -2.38 3.18 14.02
C ALA A 50 -2.13 3.35 12.51
N CYS A 51 -2.86 2.61 11.66
CA CYS A 51 -2.77 2.78 10.21
C CYS A 51 -3.36 4.11 9.73
N ASP A 52 -4.31 4.69 10.47
CA ASP A 52 -4.99 5.93 10.07
C ASP A 52 -4.08 7.15 10.16
N VAL A 53 -3.04 7.09 11.01
CA VAL A 53 -2.02 8.14 11.15
C VAL A 53 -0.76 7.86 10.33
N CYS A 54 -0.69 6.74 9.61
CA CYS A 54 0.48 6.37 8.81
C CYS A 54 0.54 7.17 7.50
N THR A 55 1.64 7.90 7.28
CA THR A 55 1.83 8.77 6.13
C THR A 55 2.73 8.19 5.02
N ASP A 56 3.16 6.94 5.16
CA ASP A 56 4.04 6.25 4.21
C ASP A 56 3.28 5.10 3.51
N MET A 57 3.13 5.20 2.18
CA MET A 57 2.54 4.15 1.36
C MET A 57 3.58 3.22 0.74
N THR A 58 4.75 3.75 0.41
CA THR A 58 5.70 3.09 -0.50
C THR A 58 6.99 2.66 0.19
N ALA A 59 7.00 2.61 1.53
CA ALA A 59 8.19 2.31 2.32
C ALA A 59 9.35 3.22 1.92
N GLU A 60 9.19 4.52 2.15
CA GLU A 60 10.05 5.59 1.64
C GLU A 60 11.51 5.47 2.11
N PHE A 61 11.75 4.76 3.22
CA PHE A 61 13.06 4.57 3.83
C PHE A 61 13.74 3.22 3.50
N ALA A 62 13.14 2.39 2.63
CA ALA A 62 13.75 1.13 2.21
C ALA A 62 14.78 1.33 1.09
N ASP A 63 15.78 0.46 1.01
CA ASP A 63 16.71 0.42 -0.15
C ASP A 63 15.96 0.10 -1.45
N ILE A 64 15.01 -0.83 -1.36
CA ILE A 64 14.10 -1.27 -2.43
C ILE A 64 12.70 -1.39 -1.84
N SER A 65 11.72 -0.75 -2.47
CA SER A 65 10.31 -0.93 -2.16
C SER A 65 9.66 -1.80 -3.25
N VAL A 66 8.86 -2.78 -2.85
CA VAL A 66 8.20 -3.72 -3.78
C VAL A 66 6.70 -3.76 -3.48
N GLY A 67 5.87 -3.69 -4.53
CA GLY A 67 4.42 -3.86 -4.44
C GLY A 67 3.82 -4.36 -5.74
N SER A 68 2.59 -4.85 -5.70
CA SER A 68 1.88 -5.34 -6.91
C SER A 68 1.85 -4.28 -8.01
N ALA A 69 2.09 -4.69 -9.26
CA ALA A 69 1.95 -3.81 -10.41
C ALA A 69 0.47 -3.69 -10.80
N GLU A 70 -0.08 -2.48 -10.70
CA GLU A 70 -1.48 -2.21 -11.02
C GLU A 70 -1.82 -2.63 -12.46
N GLY A 71 -2.78 -3.53 -12.63
CA GLY A 71 -3.22 -3.98 -13.95
C GLY A 71 -2.23 -4.91 -14.69
N VAL A 72 -1.15 -5.36 -14.06
CA VAL A 72 -0.20 -6.31 -14.65
C VAL A 72 -0.05 -7.53 -13.74
N GLU A 73 -0.86 -8.56 -13.98
CA GLU A 73 -0.88 -9.77 -13.17
C GLU A 73 0.49 -10.49 -13.16
N GLY A 74 0.91 -10.95 -11.98
CA GLY A 74 2.18 -11.64 -11.79
C GLY A 74 3.41 -10.72 -11.73
N TRP A 75 3.24 -9.42 -11.93
CA TRP A 75 4.32 -8.44 -11.87
C TRP A 75 4.27 -7.59 -10.59
N ASN A 76 5.46 -7.13 -10.18
CA ASN A 76 5.62 -6.17 -9.11
C ASN A 76 6.27 -4.89 -9.64
N THR A 77 5.90 -3.76 -9.05
CA THR A 77 6.61 -2.49 -9.19
C THR A 77 7.75 -2.45 -8.17
N LEU A 78 8.95 -2.11 -8.65
CA LEU A 78 10.13 -1.88 -7.82
C LEU A 78 10.46 -0.39 -7.79
N ILE A 79 10.65 0.18 -6.60
CA ILE A 79 11.21 1.52 -6.40
C ILE A 79 12.59 1.36 -5.78
N ILE A 80 13.63 1.70 -6.54
CA ILE A 80 15.03 1.61 -6.11
C ILE A 80 15.44 2.97 -5.56
N ARG A 81 15.89 3.02 -4.30
CA ARG A 81 16.16 4.29 -3.59
C ARG A 81 17.63 4.51 -3.26
N SER A 82 18.33 3.46 -2.84
CA SER A 82 19.72 3.52 -2.42
C SER A 82 20.66 2.85 -3.42
N ASP A 83 21.95 3.15 -3.31
CA ASP A 83 23.00 2.51 -4.09
C ASP A 83 23.06 1.00 -3.82
N ALA A 84 22.91 0.60 -2.55
CA ALA A 84 22.85 -0.82 -2.17
C ALA A 84 21.66 -1.53 -2.82
N GLY A 85 20.49 -0.89 -2.85
CA GLY A 85 19.31 -1.41 -3.53
C GLY A 85 19.52 -1.55 -5.04
N LYS A 86 20.17 -0.56 -5.66
CA LYS A 86 20.51 -0.58 -7.08
C LYS A 86 21.48 -1.71 -7.42
N GLU A 87 22.56 -1.86 -6.66
CA GLU A 87 23.54 -2.93 -6.84
C GLU A 87 22.88 -4.32 -6.73
N LEU A 88 21.99 -4.50 -5.76
CA LEU A 88 21.27 -5.76 -5.57
C LEU A 88 20.34 -6.08 -6.75
N VAL A 89 19.56 -5.11 -7.24
CA VAL A 89 18.65 -5.31 -8.38
C VAL A 89 19.44 -5.60 -9.67
N GLU A 90 20.53 -4.88 -9.91
CA GLU A 90 21.37 -5.12 -11.09
C GLU A 90 22.05 -6.50 -11.05
N ALA A 91 22.56 -6.91 -9.88
CA ALA A 91 23.12 -8.25 -9.71
C ALA A 91 22.05 -9.34 -9.91
N ALA A 92 20.81 -9.10 -9.45
CA ALA A 92 19.69 -10.01 -9.64
C ALA A 92 19.30 -10.13 -11.13
N ARG A 93 19.22 -9.01 -11.85
CA ARG A 93 18.99 -8.99 -13.31
C ARG A 93 20.11 -9.72 -14.06
N ALA A 94 21.36 -9.43 -13.75
CA ALA A 94 22.52 -10.05 -14.41
C ALA A 94 22.60 -11.57 -14.21
N LYS A 95 22.11 -12.07 -13.07
CA LYS A 95 22.00 -13.51 -12.77
C LYS A 95 20.75 -14.17 -13.37
N GLY A 96 19.86 -13.41 -13.99
CA GLY A 96 18.60 -13.92 -14.55
C GLY A 96 17.60 -14.41 -13.52
N VAL A 97 17.72 -13.97 -12.25
CA VAL A 97 16.76 -14.37 -11.19
C VAL A 97 15.49 -13.52 -11.19
N ILE A 98 15.53 -12.36 -11.85
CA ILE A 98 14.37 -11.50 -12.07
C ILE A 98 14.34 -11.01 -13.51
N GLU A 99 13.13 -10.78 -14.00
CA GLU A 99 12.86 -10.06 -15.24
C GLU A 99 12.42 -8.64 -14.90
N THR A 100 12.78 -7.67 -15.74
CA THR A 100 12.44 -6.26 -15.51
C THR A 100 11.93 -5.62 -16.79
N ALA A 101 10.87 -4.83 -16.66
CA ALA A 101 10.32 -4.01 -17.72
C ALA A 101 10.13 -2.56 -17.22
N PRO A 102 10.13 -1.56 -18.11
CA PRO A 102 9.79 -0.18 -17.75
C PRO A 102 8.38 -0.10 -17.15
N LEU A 103 8.21 0.66 -16.07
CA LEU A 103 6.89 0.95 -15.50
C LEU A 103 6.13 1.92 -16.43
N PRO A 104 4.89 1.63 -16.84
CA PRO A 104 4.11 2.56 -17.66
C PRO A 104 3.87 3.89 -16.93
N GLU A 105 3.85 5.00 -17.68
CA GLU A 105 3.69 6.34 -17.09
C GLU A 105 2.37 6.50 -16.32
N GLN A 106 1.30 5.89 -16.82
CA GLN A 106 0.00 5.91 -16.14
C GLN A 106 0.06 5.21 -14.78
N ASN A 107 0.71 4.05 -14.69
CA ASN A 107 0.93 3.34 -13.44
C ASN A 107 1.75 4.19 -12.44
N LEU A 108 2.78 4.87 -12.92
CA LEU A 108 3.57 5.78 -12.09
C LEU A 108 2.72 6.95 -11.58
N ALA A 109 1.85 7.52 -12.42
CA ALA A 109 0.95 8.60 -12.04
C ALA A 109 -0.03 8.15 -10.96
N HIS A 110 -0.70 7.00 -11.14
CA HIS A 110 -1.61 6.43 -10.14
C HIS A 110 -0.89 6.14 -8.81
N LEU A 111 0.32 5.58 -8.86
CA LEU A 111 1.11 5.30 -7.66
C LEU A 111 1.46 6.59 -6.89
N LYS A 112 1.84 7.66 -7.61
CA LYS A 112 2.10 8.98 -7.00
C LYS A 112 0.85 9.56 -6.35
N GLU A 113 -0.29 9.49 -7.04
CA GLU A 113 -1.58 9.95 -6.52
C GLU A 113 -1.99 9.17 -5.26
N ALA A 114 -1.96 7.84 -5.32
CA ALA A 114 -2.32 6.99 -4.19
C ALA A 114 -1.43 7.26 -2.96
N SER A 115 -0.11 7.43 -3.17
CA SER A 115 0.84 7.78 -2.13
C SER A 115 0.53 9.14 -1.50
N LEU A 116 0.27 10.15 -2.32
CA LEU A 116 -0.13 11.49 -1.86
C LEU A 116 -1.43 11.43 -1.05
N LEU A 117 -2.45 10.75 -1.54
CA LEU A 117 -3.74 10.61 -0.86
C LEU A 117 -3.59 9.90 0.49
N LYS A 118 -2.73 8.87 0.61
CA LYS A 118 -2.44 8.25 1.90
C LYS A 118 -1.79 9.25 2.85
N LYS A 119 -0.78 9.98 2.38
CA LYS A 119 -0.06 10.99 3.16
C LYS A 119 -1.01 12.08 3.68
N GLN A 120 -1.91 12.56 2.82
CA GLN A 120 -2.96 13.51 3.18
C GLN A 120 -3.93 12.97 4.23
N ARG A 121 -4.45 11.74 4.06
CA ARG A 121 -5.35 11.12 5.06
C ARG A 121 -4.65 10.96 6.40
N GLY A 122 -3.40 10.49 6.40
CA GLY A 122 -2.58 10.37 7.59
C GLY A 122 -2.40 11.69 8.34
N LEU A 123 -1.98 12.73 7.63
CA LEU A 123 -1.81 14.08 8.21
C LEU A 123 -3.12 14.64 8.76
N LYS A 124 -4.22 14.51 8.01
CA LYS A 124 -5.56 14.95 8.49
C LYS A 124 -5.93 14.24 9.79
N LYS A 125 -5.70 12.92 9.88
CA LYS A 125 -6.00 12.16 11.09
C LYS A 125 -5.12 12.57 12.27
N ILE A 126 -3.85 12.85 12.03
CA ILE A 126 -2.94 13.35 13.06
C ILE A 126 -3.45 14.68 13.61
N ILE A 127 -3.74 15.65 12.74
CA ILE A 127 -4.24 16.99 13.13
C ILE A 127 -5.57 16.88 13.88
N GLU A 128 -6.48 16.02 13.42
CA GLU A 128 -7.74 15.73 14.11
C GLU A 128 -7.49 15.18 15.53
N THR A 129 -6.48 14.33 15.69
CA THR A 129 -6.15 13.67 16.96
C THR A 129 -5.45 14.60 17.95
N THR A 130 -4.53 15.46 17.48
CA THR A 130 -3.76 16.40 18.31
C THR A 130 -4.44 17.75 18.49
N GLY A 131 -5.37 18.10 17.60
CA GLY A 131 -6.03 19.40 17.54
C GLY A 131 -5.16 20.52 16.97
N SER A 132 -4.00 20.22 16.38
CA SER A 132 -3.03 21.22 15.92
C SER A 132 -2.25 20.76 14.69
N ASP A 133 -2.01 21.67 13.74
CA ASP A 133 -1.12 21.46 12.59
C ASP A 133 0.37 21.68 12.93
N GLN A 134 0.65 22.05 14.19
CA GLN A 134 1.99 22.21 14.75
C GLN A 134 2.44 20.99 15.57
N ASP A 135 1.48 20.16 16.03
CA ASP A 135 1.74 18.91 16.73
C ASP A 135 1.38 17.74 15.82
N LEU A 136 2.39 17.21 15.11
CA LEU A 136 2.22 16.15 14.14
C LEU A 136 2.60 14.76 14.70
N LEU A 137 2.48 14.58 16.01
CA LEU A 137 2.86 13.36 16.73
C LEU A 137 4.34 12.99 16.49
N TYR A 138 4.57 12.00 15.65
CA TYR A 138 5.89 11.45 15.33
C TYR A 138 6.56 12.14 14.14
N LEU A 139 5.82 12.97 13.39
CA LEU A 139 6.33 13.65 12.21
C LEU A 139 6.98 14.97 12.59
N LYS A 140 8.18 15.20 12.05
CA LYS A 140 8.89 16.48 12.15
C LYS A 140 8.87 17.16 10.80
N LEU A 141 7.75 17.80 10.47
CA LEU A 141 7.56 18.54 9.22
C LEU A 141 7.35 20.02 9.52
N ALA A 142 7.86 20.89 8.64
CA ALA A 142 7.56 22.32 8.68
C ALA A 142 6.10 22.57 8.30
N SER A 143 5.47 23.59 8.90
CA SER A 143 4.05 23.89 8.65
C SER A 143 3.77 24.20 7.19
N GLU A 144 4.71 24.80 6.46
CA GLU A 144 4.63 25.07 5.02
C GLU A 144 4.54 23.76 4.22
N ALA A 145 5.31 22.74 4.61
CA ALA A 145 5.27 21.43 3.97
C ALA A 145 3.94 20.72 4.24
N VAL A 146 3.38 20.84 5.45
CA VAL A 146 2.05 20.32 5.79
C VAL A 146 0.98 21.00 4.93
N LYS A 147 1.00 22.33 4.84
CA LYS A 147 0.04 23.10 4.03
C LYS A 147 0.11 22.71 2.55
N GLY A 148 1.32 22.59 1.99
CA GLY A 148 1.50 22.17 0.59
C GLY A 148 1.08 20.73 0.31
N LEU A 149 1.12 19.85 1.31
CA LEU A 149 0.59 18.49 1.17
C LEU A 149 -0.92 18.44 1.29
N LEU A 150 -1.55 19.35 2.04
CA LEU A 150 -2.99 19.36 2.31
C LEU A 150 -3.81 20.26 1.37
N SER A 151 -3.16 21.14 0.59
CA SER A 151 -3.76 21.91 -0.50
C SER A 151 -4.12 21.04 -1.69
#